data_AF-A0A4S4KT84-F1
#
_entry.id   AF-A0A4S4KT84-F1
#
_cell.length_a   1.000
_cell.length_b   1.000
_cell.length_c   1.000
_cell.angle_alpha   90.00
_cell.angle_beta   90.00
_cell.angle_gamma   90.00
#
_symmetry.space_group_name_H-M   'P 1'
#
loop_
_entity.id
_entity.type
_entity.pdbx_description
1 polymer ?
#
loop_
_entity_poly.entity_id
_entity_poly.type
_entity_poly.pdbx_seq_one_letter_code
_entity_poly.pdbx_strand_id
1 'polypeptide(L)' 'MIYLLDPLIATGGTAVAAMNMILDWGVPASQDGLKHVQTEFPELEIWAGAVDPELTKDGLISPGLGDTGDRLFNTVKS' A
#
# COMPACT_ATOMS: atom_id res chain seq x y z
N MET A 1 3.38 7.93 8.41
CA MET A 1 3.26 9.31 7.88
C MET A 1 3.24 9.19 6.37
N ILE A 2 2.26 9.77 5.67
CA ILE A 2 2.03 9.52 4.24
C ILE A 2 2.22 10.82 3.46
N TYR A 3 3.08 10.80 2.44
CA TYR A 3 3.31 11.91 1.53
C TYR A 3 2.78 11.55 0.14
N LEU A 4 1.70 12.19 -0.28
CA LEU A 4 1.17 12.06 -1.63
C LEU A 4 1.84 13.13 -2.50
N LEU A 5 2.75 12.70 -3.37
CA LEU A 5 3.51 13.57 -4.26
C LEU A 5 2.96 13.43 -5.69
N ASP A 6 2.42 14.52 -6.22
CA ASP A 6 1.92 14.59 -7.59
C ASP A 6 2.63 15.75 -8.30
N PRO A 7 3.45 15.49 -9.34
CA PRO A 7 4.17 16.53 -10.06
C PRO A 7 3.23 17.49 -10.81
N LEU A 8 1.97 17.11 -11.06
CA LEU A 8 0.99 17.98 -11.71
C LEU A 8 -0.45 17.62 -11.33
N ILE A 9 -1.09 18.48 -10.54
CA ILE A 9 -2.52 18.39 -10.25
C ILE A 9 -3.32 19.14 -11.32
N ALA A 10 -3.92 18.40 -12.28
CA ALA A 10 -4.76 18.99 -13.33
C ALA A 10 -6.20 19.27 -12.86
N THR A 11 -6.97 18.22 -12.53
CA THR A 11 -8.35 18.33 -12.00
C THR A 11 -8.46 17.90 -10.54
N GLY A 12 -7.40 17.32 -9.97
CA GLY A 12 -7.39 16.78 -8.60
C GLY A 12 -8.02 15.42 -8.42
N GLY A 13 -8.70 14.86 -9.44
CA GLY A 13 -9.40 13.58 -9.33
C GLY A 13 -8.52 12.42 -8.86
N THR A 14 -7.31 12.31 -9.42
CA THR A 14 -6.34 11.27 -9.06
C THR A 14 -5.88 11.38 -7.61
N ALA A 15 -5.58 12.60 -7.14
CA ALA A 15 -5.14 12.83 -5.78
C ALA A 15 -6.26 12.54 -4.77
N VAL A 16 -7.51 12.94 -5.08
CA VAL A 16 -8.68 12.63 -4.22
C VAL A 16 -8.93 11.13 -4.15
N ALA A 17 -8.84 10.41 -5.28
CA ALA A 17 -8.96 8.96 -5.28
C ALA A 17 -7.89 8.29 -4.41
N ALA A 18 -6.62 8.69 -4.57
CA ALA A 18 -5.52 8.18 -3.77
C ALA A 18 -5.71 8.44 -2.27
N MET A 19 -6.16 9.65 -1.89
CA MET A 19 -6.46 9.97 -0.49
C MET A 19 -7.62 9.13 0.07
N ASN A 20 -8.69 8.92 -0.70
CA ASN A 20 -9.80 8.07 -0.25
C ASN A 20 -9.34 6.63 -0.03
N MET A 21 -8.50 6.09 -0.91
CA MET A 21 -7.92 4.74 -0.73
C MET A 21 -7.09 4.65 0.54
N ILE A 22 -6.25 5.66 0.81
CA ILE A 22 -5.44 5.73 2.03
C ILE A 22 -6.34 5.78 3.28
N LEU A 23 -7.38 6.61 3.26
CA LEU A 23 -8.27 6.82 4.40
C LEU A 23 -9.13 5.60 4.69
N ASP A 24 -9.66 4.95 3.65
CA ASP A 24 -10.53 3.80 3.83
C ASP A 24 -9.76 2.58 4.33
N TRP A 25 -8.51 2.40 3.87
CA TRP A 25 -7.83 1.10 3.98
C TRP A 25 -6.57 1.10 4.83
N GLY A 26 -5.99 2.28 5.08
CA GLY A 26 -4.65 2.39 5.65
C GLY A 26 -3.56 1.96 4.67
N VAL A 27 -2.31 1.90 5.16
CA VAL A 27 -1.13 1.51 4.37
C VAL A 27 -0.54 0.24 4.98
N PRO A 28 -0.91 -0.95 4.49
CA PRO A 28 -0.35 -2.20 4.96
C PRO A 28 1.06 -2.39 4.38
N ALA A 29 2.02 -2.77 5.22
CA ALA A 29 3.39 -3.04 4.82
C ALA A 29 3.82 -4.41 5.37
N SER A 30 4.42 -5.27 4.54
CA SER A 30 5.07 -6.50 5.01
C SER A 30 6.56 -6.30 5.19
N GLN A 31 7.15 -7.05 6.12
CA GLN A 31 8.59 -6.98 6.36
C GLN A 31 9.42 -7.35 5.13
N ASP A 32 8.99 -8.33 4.34
CA ASP A 32 9.68 -8.72 3.10
C ASP A 32 9.52 -7.68 2.00
N GLY A 33 8.35 -7.05 1.89
CA GLY A 33 8.14 -5.94 0.95
C GLY A 33 9.03 -4.75 1.28
N LEU A 34 9.14 -4.38 2.56
CA LEU A 34 10.02 -3.30 3.01
C LEU A 34 11.50 -3.61 2.73
N LYS A 35 11.96 -4.83 2.99
CA LYS A 35 13.34 -5.25 2.68
C LYS A 35 13.64 -5.15 1.19
N HIS A 36 12.70 -5.56 0.34
CA HIS A 36 12.89 -5.50 -1.11
C HIS A 36 13.03 -4.04 -1.58
N VAL A 37 12.13 -3.15 -1.14
CA VAL A 37 12.21 -1.71 -1.46
C VAL A 37 13.52 -1.11 -0.97
N GLN A 38 13.98 -1.46 0.24
CA GLN A 38 15.23 -0.95 0.79
C GLN A 38 16.49 -1.52 0.11
N THR A 39 16.37 -2.66 -0.58
CA THR A 39 17.45 -3.22 -1.41
C THR A 39 17.60 -2.44 -2.71
N GLU A 40 16.48 -2.10 -3.35
CA GLU A 40 16.46 -1.31 -4.60
C GLU A 40 16.72 0.18 -4.37
N PHE A 41 16.25 0.72 -3.23
CA PHE A 41 16.35 2.13 -2.87
C PHE A 41 16.94 2.28 -1.44
N PRO A 42 18.24 2.06 -1.27
CA PRO A 42 18.88 2.03 0.06
C PRO A 42 18.87 3.36 0.80
N GLU A 43 18.70 4.49 0.09
CA GLU A 43 18.61 5.83 0.68
C GLU A 43 17.17 6.25 1.05
N LEU A 44 16.17 5.42 0.74
CA LEU A 44 14.77 5.73 1.00
C LEU A 44 14.42 5.49 2.48
N GLU A 45 13.94 6.53 3.16
CA GLU A 45 13.43 6.43 4.52
C GLU A 45 11.93 6.05 4.51
N ILE A 46 11.57 4.94 5.18
CA ILE A 46 10.21 4.39 5.15
C ILE A 46 9.55 4.45 6.54
N TRP A 47 8.36 5.05 6.61
CA TRP A 47 7.59 5.22 7.85
C TRP A 47 6.26 4.45 7.78
N ALA A 48 6.22 3.23 8.30
CA ALA A 48 5.01 2.40 8.35
C ALA A 48 4.31 2.48 9.73
N GLY A 49 2.98 2.55 9.73
CA GLY A 49 2.18 2.59 10.96
C GLY A 49 2.00 1.21 11.62
N ALA A 50 2.02 0.15 10.81
CA ALA A 50 2.08 -1.24 11.23
C ALA A 50 2.85 -2.02 10.15
N VAL A 51 3.63 -3.01 10.57
CA VAL A 51 4.37 -3.90 9.68
C VAL A 51 3.99 -5.32 10.04
N ASP A 52 3.45 -6.05 9.07
CA ASP A 52 3.09 -7.44 9.23
C ASP A 52 4.29 -8.37 8.94
N PRO A 53 4.41 -9.48 9.68
CA PRO A 53 5.62 -10.31 9.67
C PRO A 53 5.71 -11.22 8.43
N GLU A 54 4.59 -11.60 7.84
CA GLU A 54 4.54 -12.68 6.85
C GLU A 54 3.82 -12.24 5.56
N LEU A 55 4.33 -12.75 4.44
CA LEU A 55 3.60 -12.83 3.19
C LEU A 55 3.11 -14.27 3.00
N THR A 56 1.89 -14.44 2.49
CA THR A 56 1.41 -15.74 2.01
C THR A 56 2.15 -16.13 0.74
N LYS A 57 2.01 -17.40 0.32
CA LYS A 57 2.61 -17.89 -0.94
C LYS A 57 2.11 -17.14 -2.18
N ASP A 58 0.94 -16.52 -2.09
CA ASP A 58 0.30 -15.76 -3.16
C ASP A 58 0.67 -14.25 -3.09
N GLY A 59 1.57 -13.86 -2.18
CA GLY A 59 2.04 -12.49 -2.04
C GLY A 59 1.10 -11.57 -1.26
N LEU A 60 0.13 -12.12 -0.52
CA LEU A 60 -0.75 -11.34 0.36
C LEU A 60 -0.11 -11.16 1.73
N ILE A 61 -0.36 -10.01 2.36
CA ILE A 61 0.12 -9.73 3.72
C ILE A 61 -0.71 -10.57 4.72
N SER A 62 -0.04 -11.23 5.67
CA SER A 62 -0.65 -12.10 6.71
C SER A 62 -0.19 -11.67 8.12
N PRO A 63 -1.09 -11.49 9.11
CA PRO A 63 -2.55 -11.65 9.04
C PRO A 63 -3.26 -10.60 8.18
N GLY A 64 -2.64 -9.43 7.96
CA GLY A 64 -2.98 -8.44 6.94
C GLY A 64 -4.47 -8.10 6.78
N LEU A 65 -4.87 -7.74 5.55
CA LEU A 65 -6.23 -7.29 5.22
C LEU A 65 -6.92 -8.10 4.10
N GLY A 66 -6.27 -9.18 3.62
CA GLY A 66 -6.70 -9.93 2.44
C GLY A 66 -6.26 -9.27 1.12
N ASP A 67 -6.90 -9.62 0.00
CA ASP A 67 -6.61 -9.04 -1.32
C ASP A 67 -7.13 -7.59 -1.39
N THR A 68 -6.19 -6.67 -1.26
CA THR A 68 -6.36 -5.23 -1.41
C THR A 68 -6.88 -4.91 -2.83
N GLY A 69 -6.47 -5.58 -3.91
CA GLY A 69 -7.04 -5.32 -5.24
C GLY A 69 -8.54 -5.64 -5.32
N ASP A 70 -8.95 -6.82 -4.87
CA ASP A 70 -10.33 -7.29 -4.98
C ASP A 70 -11.31 -6.49 -4.12
N ARG A 71 -10.87 -6.01 -2.95
CA ARG A 71 -11.69 -5.12 -2.11
C ARG A 71 -11.89 -3.74 -2.75
N LEU A 72 -10.97 -3.30 -3.62
CA LEU A 72 -10.88 -1.94 -4.18
C LEU A 72 -11.80 -1.82 -5.38
N PHE A 73 -11.79 -2.88 -6.19
CA PHE A 73 -12.54 -2.95 -7.44
C PHE A 73 -13.82 -3.78 -7.31
N ASN A 74 -14.11 -4.28 -6.10
CA ASN A 74 -15.23 -5.17 -5.81
C ASN A 74 -15.27 -6.40 -6.75
N THR A 75 -14.10 -6.96 -7.03
CA THR A 75 -13.90 -8.09 -7.96
C THR A 75 -13.78 -9.43 -7.26
N VAL A 76 -14.11 -9.51 -5.96
CA VAL A 76 -14.02 -10.72 -5.14
C VAL A 76 -14.69 -11.88 -5.89
N LYS A 77 -13.88 -12.81 -6.42
CA LYS A 77 -14.39 -13.97 -7.16
C LYS A 77 -15.17 -14.86 -6.19
N SER A 78 -16.44 -15.11 -6.50
CA SER A 78 -17.30 -16.06 -5.77
C SER A 78 -16.83 -17.50 -5.97
#